data_AF-A0A379FD04-F1
#
_entry.id   AF-A0A379FD04-F1
#
_cell.length_a   1.000
_cell.length_b   1.000
_cell.length_c   1.000
_cell.angle_alpha   90.00
_cell.angle_beta   90.00
_cell.angle_gamma   90.00
#
_symmetry.space_group_name_H-M   'P 1'
#
loop_
_entity.id
_entity.type
_entity.pdbx_description
1 polymer ?
#
loop_
_entity_poly.entity_id
_entity_poly.type
_entity_poly.pdbx_seq_one_letter_code
_entity_poly.pdbx_strand_id
1 'polypeptide(L)'
;MKSLHGRCIQRWKQRFKSVCDSKVSPYYRKRDLKGFCRECGVITADMMILNMAEGNAHVDFDGKCHGWSPEFSKFFNENREKYITEARLFLNEEATNGEIDDLIEEEISNWN
;
A
#
# COMPACT_ATOMS: atom_id res chain seq x y z
N MET A 1 -0.27 -3.99 18.11
CA MET A 1 -0.97 -4.01 16.80
C MET A 1 0.04 -4.41 15.73
N LYS A 2 -0.35 -5.10 14.64
CA LYS A 2 0.59 -5.42 13.54
C LYS A 2 0.77 -4.17 12.67
N SER A 3 1.98 -3.90 12.20
CA SER A 3 2.24 -2.79 11.27
C SER A 3 1.45 -2.93 9.97
N LEU A 4 1.19 -1.82 9.29
CA LEU A 4 0.57 -1.75 7.96
C LEU A 4 1.27 -2.70 6.99
N HIS A 5 2.60 -2.59 6.84
CA HIS A 5 3.39 -3.50 5.99
C HIS A 5 3.16 -4.97 6.33
N GLY A 6 3.13 -5.31 7.62
CA GLY A 6 2.87 -6.68 8.06
C GLY A 6 1.48 -7.17 7.68
N ARG A 7 0.46 -6.29 7.76
CA ARG A 7 -0.90 -6.57 7.32
C ARG A 7 -0.97 -6.73 5.81
N CYS A 8 -0.46 -5.78 5.02
CA CYS A 8 -0.46 -5.85 3.55
C CYS A 8 0.21 -7.12 3.03
N ILE A 9 1.41 -7.46 3.52
CA ILE A 9 2.09 -8.73 3.16
C ILE A 9 1.22 -9.95 3.49
N GLN A 10 0.53 -9.93 4.63
CA GLN A 10 -0.34 -11.04 5.01
C GLN A 10 -1.59 -11.13 4.13
N ARG A 11 -2.19 -10.00 3.75
CA ARG A 11 -3.36 -9.95 2.86
C ARG A 11 -3.00 -10.45 1.46
N TRP A 12 -1.88 -10.04 0.88
CA TRP A 12 -1.37 -10.59 -0.39
C TRP A 12 -1.18 -12.11 -0.33
N LYS A 13 -0.59 -12.63 0.74
CA LYS A 13 -0.44 -14.09 0.94
C LYS A 13 -1.79 -14.81 1.06
N GLN A 14 -2.78 -14.19 1.68
CA GLN A 14 -4.12 -14.76 1.81
C GLN A 14 -4.82 -14.79 0.45
N ARG A 15 -4.73 -13.69 -0.31
CA ARG A 15 -5.32 -13.57 -1.64
C ARG A 15 -4.77 -14.60 -2.64
N PHE A 16 -3.47 -14.88 -2.60
CA PHE A 16 -2.82 -15.84 -3.50
C PHE A 16 -2.77 -17.27 -2.94
N LYS A 17 -3.38 -17.52 -1.77
CA LYS A 17 -3.35 -18.85 -1.13
C LYS A 17 -3.94 -19.94 -2.02
N SER A 18 -5.04 -19.66 -2.72
CA SER A 18 -5.70 -20.58 -3.65
C SER A 18 -4.83 -20.90 -4.87
N VAL A 19 -4.08 -19.92 -5.37
CA VAL A 19 -3.15 -20.06 -6.51
C VAL A 19 -1.97 -20.98 -6.16
N CYS A 20 -1.61 -21.07 -4.89
CA CYS A 20 -0.52 -21.92 -4.39
C CYS A 20 -0.97 -23.30 -3.88
N ASP A 21 -2.26 -23.63 -3.98
CA ASP A 21 -2.76 -24.92 -3.53
C ASP A 21 -2.29 -26.00 -4.52
N SER A 22 -1.48 -26.95 -4.05
CA SER A 22 -0.97 -28.05 -4.88
C SER A 22 -2.07 -28.94 -5.45
N LYS A 23 -3.29 -28.87 -4.91
CA LYS A 23 -4.47 -29.54 -5.47
C LYS A 23 -5.08 -28.81 -6.66
N VAL A 24 -4.75 -27.53 -6.84
CA VAL A 24 -5.31 -26.63 -7.86
C VAL A 24 -4.26 -26.23 -8.89
N SER A 25 -3.03 -25.98 -8.45
CA SER A 25 -1.94 -25.45 -9.27
C SER A 25 -0.84 -26.50 -9.49
N PRO A 26 -0.68 -26.98 -10.74
CA PRO A 26 0.42 -27.89 -11.07
C PRO A 26 1.76 -27.16 -11.22
N TYR A 27 1.75 -25.83 -11.35
CA TYR A 27 2.93 -25.01 -11.67
C TYR A 27 3.47 -24.24 -10.47
N TYR A 28 2.60 -23.64 -9.65
CA TYR A 28 3.01 -22.72 -8.59
C TYR A 28 2.87 -23.34 -7.20
N ARG A 29 3.94 -23.25 -6.40
CA ARG A 29 3.95 -23.63 -5.00
C ARG A 29 4.04 -22.40 -4.11
N LYS A 30 3.66 -22.55 -2.83
CA LYS A 30 3.75 -21.48 -1.81
C LYS A 30 5.11 -20.79 -1.74
N ARG A 31 6.20 -21.51 -1.99
CA ARG A 31 7.56 -20.95 -1.95
C ARG A 31 7.81 -19.98 -3.10
N ASP A 32 7.19 -20.23 -4.26
CA ASP A 32 7.45 -19.48 -5.50
C ASP A 32 6.76 -18.11 -5.42
N LEU A 33 5.56 -18.04 -4.81
CA LEU A 33 4.84 -16.78 -4.60
C LEU A 33 5.20 -16.05 -3.30
N LYS A 34 6.06 -16.62 -2.44
CA LYS A 34 6.41 -16.00 -1.16
C LYS A 34 7.15 -14.66 -1.34
N GLY A 35 8.08 -14.60 -2.29
CA GLY A 35 8.82 -13.39 -2.63
C GLY A 35 7.88 -12.33 -3.21
N PHE A 36 7.14 -12.72 -4.24
CA PHE A 36 6.11 -11.91 -4.88
C PHE A 36 5.13 -11.28 -3.88
N CYS A 37 4.45 -12.09 -3.05
CA CYS A 37 3.48 -11.56 -2.07
C CYS A 37 4.12 -10.62 -1.04
N ARG A 38 5.42 -10.81 -0.73
CA ARG A 38 6.13 -9.92 0.19
C ARG A 38 6.39 -8.58 -0.49
N GLU A 39 6.88 -8.59 -1.71
CA GLU A 39 7.21 -7.39 -2.47
C GLU A 39 5.95 -6.57 -2.76
N CYS A 40 4.90 -7.18 -3.30
CA CYS A 40 3.61 -6.52 -3.52
C CYS A 40 3.04 -5.96 -2.21
N GLY A 41 3.14 -6.70 -1.10
CA GLY A 41 2.68 -6.22 0.19
C GLY A 41 3.46 -5.02 0.75
N VAL A 42 4.75 -4.90 0.43
CA VAL A 42 5.54 -3.71 0.78
C VAL A 42 5.12 -2.54 -0.11
N ILE A 43 5.01 -2.76 -1.42
CA ILE A 43 4.60 -1.73 -2.39
C ILE A 43 3.22 -1.17 -2.05
N THR A 44 2.22 -2.02 -1.78
CA THR A 44 0.87 -1.58 -1.38
C THR A 44 0.93 -0.71 -0.12
N ALA A 45 1.68 -1.12 0.90
CA ALA A 45 1.80 -0.34 2.13
C ALA A 45 2.49 1.02 1.91
N ASP A 46 3.56 1.05 1.10
CA ASP A 46 4.28 2.28 0.78
C ASP A 46 3.41 3.24 -0.06
N MET A 47 2.63 2.73 -1.01
CA MET A 47 1.66 3.53 -1.77
C MET A 47 0.56 4.10 -0.87
N MET A 48 -0.01 3.30 0.03
CA MET A 48 -1.02 3.81 0.97
C MET A 48 -0.47 4.95 1.84
N ILE A 49 0.75 4.79 2.36
CA ILE A 49 1.42 5.82 3.17
C ILE A 49 1.69 7.06 2.34
N LEU A 50 2.20 6.90 1.12
CA LEU A 50 2.51 8.01 0.23
C LEU A 50 1.25 8.80 -0.14
N ASN A 51 0.19 8.12 -0.57
CA ASN A 51 -1.08 8.76 -0.95
C ASN A 51 -1.70 9.55 0.22
N MET A 52 -1.69 8.98 1.43
CA MET A 52 -2.17 9.66 2.63
C MET A 52 -1.28 10.87 2.98
N ALA A 53 0.05 10.71 2.90
CA ALA A 53 1.00 11.78 3.17
C ALA A 53 0.86 12.95 2.17
N GLU A 54 0.72 12.64 0.89
CA GLU A 54 0.50 13.62 -0.18
C GLU A 54 -0.84 14.34 0.01
N GLY A 55 -1.92 13.60 0.30
CA GLY A 55 -3.23 14.18 0.59
C GLY A 55 -3.19 15.17 1.75
N ASN A 56 -2.55 14.80 2.86
CA ASN A 56 -2.39 15.68 4.02
C ASN A 56 -1.54 16.92 3.69
N ALA A 57 -0.44 16.73 2.96
CA ALA A 57 0.41 17.83 2.54
C ALA A 57 -0.29 18.81 1.59
N HIS A 58 -1.15 18.31 0.70
CA HIS A 58 -1.94 19.15 -0.19
C HIS A 58 -2.91 20.04 0.60
N VAL A 59 -3.60 19.47 1.59
CA VAL A 59 -4.50 20.24 2.47
C VAL A 59 -3.73 21.36 3.19
N ASP A 60 -2.52 21.09 3.68
CA ASP A 60 -1.69 22.11 4.35
C ASP A 60 -1.12 23.18 3.40
N PHE A 61 -0.87 22.83 2.13
CA PHE A 61 -0.20 23.70 1.17
C PHE A 61 -1.12 24.80 0.60
N ASP A 62 -2.31 24.44 0.10
CA ASP A 62 -3.24 25.39 -0.54
C ASP A 62 -4.70 25.21 -0.11
N GLY A 63 -4.95 24.35 0.89
CA GLY A 63 -6.29 24.03 1.38
C GLY A 63 -7.14 23.22 0.40
N LYS A 64 -6.56 22.75 -0.72
CA LYS A 64 -7.25 22.01 -1.78
C LYS A 64 -6.42 20.81 -2.23
N CYS A 65 -7.08 19.75 -2.67
CA CYS A 65 -6.39 18.63 -3.31
C CYS A 65 -6.32 18.90 -4.82
N HIS A 66 -5.37 19.74 -5.27
CA HIS A 66 -5.03 19.90 -6.68
C HIS A 66 -3.95 18.90 -7.12
N GLY A 67 -3.70 18.78 -8.43
CA GLY A 67 -2.60 17.98 -8.94
C GLY A 67 -1.21 18.54 -8.63
N TRP A 68 -0.18 17.80 -9.04
CA TRP A 68 1.22 18.15 -8.81
C TRP A 68 1.62 19.49 -9.44
N SER A 69 2.26 20.35 -8.64
CA SER A 69 2.96 21.57 -9.09
C SER A 69 4.42 21.57 -8.64
N PRO A 70 5.32 22.30 -9.31
CA PRO A 70 6.71 22.47 -8.86
C PRO A 70 6.79 23.02 -7.43
N GLU A 71 5.91 23.95 -7.07
CA GLU A 71 5.85 24.58 -5.75
C GLU A 71 5.42 23.57 -4.68
N PHE A 72 4.38 22.79 -4.95
CA PHE A 72 3.96 21.70 -4.07
C PHE A 72 5.06 20.65 -3.93
N SER A 73 5.69 20.26 -5.03
CA SER A 73 6.77 19.27 -5.00
C SER A 73 7.91 19.72 -4.10
N LYS A 74 8.32 20.99 -4.19
CA LYS A 74 9.34 21.55 -3.29
C LYS A 74 8.86 21.53 -1.83
N PHE A 75 7.65 22.00 -1.56
CA PHE A 75 7.06 21.99 -0.22
C PHE A 75 6.98 20.59 0.38
N PHE A 76 6.47 19.62 -0.37
CA PHE A 76 6.33 18.24 0.08
C PHE A 76 7.70 17.62 0.33
N ASN A 77 8.68 17.84 -0.54
CA ASN A 77 10.03 17.31 -0.35
C ASN A 77 10.71 17.86 0.92
N GLU A 78 10.51 19.14 1.24
CA GLU A 78 11.03 19.76 2.47
C GLU A 78 10.38 19.20 3.74
N ASN A 79 9.13 18.71 3.65
CA ASN A 79 8.34 18.24 4.79
C ASN A 79 8.04 16.73 4.75
N ARG A 80 8.64 15.98 3.81
CA ARG A 80 8.23 14.63 3.43
C ARG A 80 8.26 13.65 4.60
N GLU A 81 9.32 13.71 5.39
CA GLU A 81 9.52 12.79 6.52
C GLU A 81 8.41 12.92 7.56
N LYS A 82 7.96 14.15 7.84
CA LYS A 82 6.85 14.43 8.76
C LYS A 82 5.56 13.76 8.28
N TYR A 83 5.13 14.06 7.05
CA TYR A 83 3.87 13.53 6.51
C TYR A 83 3.89 12.01 6.36
N ILE A 84 5.02 11.43 5.91
CA ILE A 84 5.17 9.97 5.80
C ILE A 84 5.08 9.30 7.19
N THR A 85 5.66 9.93 8.22
CA THR A 85 5.62 9.39 9.59
C THR A 85 4.22 9.45 10.16
N GLU A 86 3.54 10.59 10.03
CA GLU A 86 2.15 10.78 10.48
C GLU A 86 1.19 9.82 9.76
N ALA A 87 1.28 9.74 8.42
CA ALA A 87 0.49 8.81 7.62
C ALA A 87 0.71 7.35 8.04
N ARG A 88 1.98 6.96 8.30
CA ARG A 88 2.30 5.61 8.77
C ARG A 88 1.69 5.31 10.13
N LEU A 89 1.76 6.24 11.08
CA LEU A 89 1.18 6.08 12.42
C LEU A 89 -0.34 5.94 12.31
N PHE A 90 -0.99 6.85 11.59
CA PHE A 90 -2.42 6.81 11.35
C PHE A 90 -2.86 5.49 10.70
N LEU A 91 -2.24 5.11 9.58
CA LEU A 91 -2.62 3.89 8.86
C LEU A 91 -2.32 2.62 9.65
N ASN A 92 -1.32 2.60 10.54
CA ASN A 92 -1.09 1.46 11.42
C ASN A 92 -2.29 1.18 12.33
N GLU A 93 -3.01 2.23 12.73
CA GLU A 93 -4.15 2.16 13.66
C GLU A 93 -5.47 2.01 12.90
N GLU A 94 -5.69 2.87 11.90
CA GLU A 94 -7.00 3.05 11.29
C GLU A 94 -7.24 2.21 10.03
N ALA A 95 -6.18 1.89 9.26
CA ALA A 95 -6.37 1.15 8.01
C ALA A 95 -6.98 -0.22 8.28
N THR A 96 -8.07 -0.54 7.59
CA THR A 96 -8.79 -1.80 7.74
C THR A 96 -8.24 -2.87 6.81
N ASN A 97 -8.51 -4.15 7.13
CA ASN A 97 -8.16 -5.22 6.20
C ASN A 97 -8.98 -5.16 4.90
N GLY A 98 -10.21 -4.64 4.96
CA GLY A 98 -11.08 -4.49 3.78
C GLY A 98 -10.50 -3.51 2.78
N GLU A 99 -10.08 -2.33 3.22
CA GLU A 99 -9.41 -1.34 2.34
C GLU A 99 -8.14 -1.92 1.70
N ILE A 100 -7.36 -2.70 2.45
CA ILE A 100 -6.18 -3.36 1.90
C ILE A 100 -6.59 -4.41 0.84
N ASP A 101 -7.67 -5.16 1.06
CA ASP A 101 -8.17 -6.14 0.09
C ASP A 101 -8.66 -5.47 -1.18
N ASP A 102 -9.41 -4.38 -1.06
CA ASP A 102 -9.94 -3.63 -2.21
C ASP A 102 -8.79 -3.11 -3.09
N LEU A 103 -7.74 -2.55 -2.47
CA LEU A 103 -6.53 -2.12 -3.19
C LEU A 103 -5.80 -3.28 -3.88
N ILE A 104 -5.80 -4.48 -3.26
CA ILE A 104 -5.20 -5.66 -3.87
C ILE A 104 -6.00 -6.11 -5.10
N GLU A 105 -7.33 -6.15 -5.01
CA GLU A 105 -8.15 -6.51 -6.18
C GLU A 105 -8.06 -5.47 -7.30
N GLU A 106 -8.02 -4.18 -6.96
CA GLU A 106 -7.80 -3.10 -7.93
C GLU A 106 -6.48 -3.29 -8.67
N GLU A 107 -5.38 -3.47 -7.95
CA GLU A 107 -4.06 -3.72 -8.54
C GLU A 107 -4.08 -4.95 -9.45
N ILE A 108 -4.64 -6.08 -8.99
CA ILE A 108 -4.75 -7.31 -9.80
C ILE A 108 -5.62 -7.08 -11.05
N SER A 109 -6.67 -6.26 -10.96
CA SER A 109 -7.54 -5.95 -12.09
C SER A 109 -6.83 -5.18 -13.20
N ASN A 110 -5.81 -4.39 -12.84
CA ASN A 110 -4.99 -3.60 -13.77
C ASN A 110 -3.93 -4.42 -14.53
N TRP A 111 -3.78 -5.72 -14.24
CA TRP A 111 -2.80 -6.59 -14.90
C TRP A 111 -3.30 -7.25 -16.19
N ASN A 112 -4.58 -7.07 -16.55
CA ASN A 112 -5.20 -7.57 -17.77
C ASN A 112 -5.59 -6.43 -18.71
#